data_AF-A0A174CSU9-F1
#
_entry.id   AF-A0A174CSU9-F1
#
_cell.length_a   1.000
_cell.length_b   1.000
_cell.length_c   1.000
_cell.angle_alpha   90.00
_cell.angle_beta   90.00
_cell.angle_gamma   90.00
#
_symmetry.space_group_name_H-M   'P 1'
#
loop_
_entity.id
_entity.type
_entity.pdbx_description
1 polymer ?
#
loop_
_entity_poly.entity_id
_entity_poly.type
_entity_poly.pdbx_seq_one_letter_code
_entity_poly.pdbx_strand_id
1 'polypeptide(L)'
;MRQNNRKLYGLAQGAMIAAIYVALTMVFAPISFGPVQFRIAEALCILPFFTPAAVPGLFVGCLLSNLLCGAMPLDVVFGSLATLIGAAGSWYLRKHKWCVCIPPIMANTIIIPWVLRYAYGSEDMILMAMVTVGIGEILAIGVLGNTLLITLERYKNLVFRQQAA
;
A
#
# COMPACT_ATOMS: atom_id res chain seq x y z
N MET A 1 35.69 9.01 7.60
CA MET A 1 34.68 8.02 7.19
C MET A 1 33.49 8.73 6.52
N ARG A 2 33.55 8.96 5.20
CA ARG A 2 32.44 9.54 4.41
C ARG A 2 31.97 8.46 3.45
N GLN A 3 31.28 7.43 3.95
CA GLN A 3 30.75 6.35 3.12
C GLN A 3 29.23 6.23 3.30
N ASN A 4 28.49 6.41 2.20
CA ASN A 4 27.15 5.88 1.92
C ASN A 4 25.97 6.18 2.86
N ASN A 5 25.81 7.43 3.34
CA ASN A 5 24.58 7.84 4.04
C ASN A 5 23.29 7.68 3.21
N ARG A 6 23.34 7.62 1.87
CA ARG A 6 22.15 7.42 1.02
C ARG A 6 21.38 6.15 1.35
N LYS A 7 22.07 5.05 1.70
CA LYS A 7 21.41 3.80 2.11
C LYS A 7 20.73 3.94 3.47
N LEU A 8 21.37 4.63 4.41
CA LEU A 8 20.82 4.91 5.73
C LEU A 8 19.56 5.79 5.65
N TYR A 9 19.60 6.84 4.83
CA TYR A 9 18.45 7.71 4.58
C TYR A 9 17.30 6.95 3.89
N GLY A 10 17.61 6.08 2.93
CA GLY A 10 16.60 5.22 2.30
C GLY A 10 15.94 4.26 3.31
N LEU A 11 16.74 3.65 4.19
CA LEU A 11 16.22 2.79 5.26
C LEU A 11 15.32 3.58 6.22
N ALA A 12 15.75 4.76 6.66
CA ALA A 12 14.96 5.62 7.55
C ALA A 12 13.65 6.08 6.89
N GLN A 13 13.67 6.43 5.60
CA GLN A 13 12.47 6.75 4.83
C GLN A 13 11.51 5.55 4.75
N GLY A 14 12.02 4.37 4.41
CA GLY A 14 11.22 3.14 4.38
C GLY A 14 10.60 2.81 5.74
N ALA A 15 11.37 2.94 6.82
CA ALA A 15 10.89 2.71 8.18
C ALA A 15 9.81 3.70 8.61
N MET A 16 9.94 4.99 8.25
CA MET A 16 8.91 6.00 8.50
C MET A 16 7.63 5.68 7.74
N ILE A 17 7.73 5.28 6.47
CA ILE A 17 6.57 4.89 5.66
C ILE A 17 5.87 3.68 6.28
N ALA A 18 6.64 2.66 6.70
CA ALA A 18 6.10 1.50 7.39
C ALA A 18 5.36 1.89 8.69
N ALA A 19 5.96 2.77 9.49
CA ALA A 19 5.36 3.25 10.74
C ALA A 19 4.04 4.01 10.50
N ILE A 20 4.01 4.88 9.48
CA ILE A 20 2.78 5.62 9.10
C ILE A 20 1.71 4.64 8.60
N TYR A 21 2.10 3.66 7.78
CA TYR A 21 1.18 2.62 7.29
C TYR A 21 0.54 1.87 8.47
N VAL A 22 1.37 1.39 9.41
CA VAL A 22 0.88 0.67 10.61
C VAL A 22 -0.03 1.55 11.46
N ALA A 23 0.36 2.79 11.72
CA ALA A 23 -0.43 3.72 12.52
C ALA A 23 -1.81 3.99 11.88
N LEU A 24 -1.85 4.24 10.57
CA LEU A 24 -3.10 4.42 9.83
C LEU A 24 -3.97 3.16 9.89
N THR A 25 -3.39 1.98 9.64
CA THR A 25 -4.14 0.72 9.69
C THR A 25 -4.70 0.43 11.07
N MET A 26 -3.96 0.74 12.15
CA MET A 26 -4.47 0.55 13.52
C MET A 26 -5.60 1.52 13.88
N VAL A 27 -5.45 2.81 13.57
CA VAL A 27 -6.49 3.82 13.85
C VAL A 27 -7.76 3.51 13.07
N PHE A 28 -7.62 3.04 11.83
CA PHE A 28 -8.73 2.66 10.96
C PHE A 28 -8.96 1.15 10.90
N ALA A 29 -8.54 0.38 11.92
CA ALA A 29 -8.74 -1.06 11.97
C ALA A 29 -10.20 -1.50 11.75
N PRO A 30 -11.23 -0.89 12.39
CA PRO A 30 -12.62 -1.32 12.17
C PRO A 30 -13.13 -1.05 10.75
N ILE A 31 -12.53 -0.08 10.04
CA ILE A 31 -12.88 0.27 8.67
C ILE A 31 -12.06 -0.59 7.68
N SER A 32 -10.82 -0.89 8.01
CA SER A 32 -9.88 -1.69 7.19
C SER A 32 -10.23 -3.17 7.16
N PHE A 33 -10.74 -3.73 8.28
CA PHE A 33 -11.17 -5.13 8.38
C PHE A 33 -12.70 -5.28 8.47
N GLY A 34 -13.44 -4.21 8.21
CA GLY A 34 -14.90 -4.21 8.20
C GLY A 34 -15.51 -4.79 6.92
N PRO A 35 -16.85 -4.79 6.79
CA PRO A 35 -17.56 -5.36 5.64
C PRO A 35 -17.21 -4.70 4.29
N VAL A 36 -16.73 -3.45 4.31
CA VAL A 36 -16.32 -2.69 3.11
C VAL A 36 -14.79 -2.67 2.89
N GLN A 37 -13.99 -3.35 3.73
CA GLN A 37 -12.52 -3.51 3.61
C GLN A 37 -11.80 -2.28 3.03
N PHE A 38 -12.04 -1.12 3.63
CA PHE A 38 -11.51 0.14 3.14
C PHE A 38 -10.13 0.38 3.77
N ARG A 39 -9.07 -0.06 3.07
CA ARG A 39 -7.70 0.05 3.56
C ARG A 39 -7.09 1.41 3.21
N ILE A 40 -7.35 2.41 4.06
CA ILE A 40 -6.83 3.79 3.89
C ILE A 40 -5.30 3.81 3.76
N ALA A 41 -4.60 2.89 4.43
CA ALA A 41 -3.15 2.78 4.38
C ALA A 41 -2.61 2.47 2.96
N GLU A 42 -3.40 1.87 2.08
CA GLU A 42 -3.01 1.62 0.66
C GLU A 42 -2.93 2.91 -0.16
N ALA A 43 -3.48 4.04 0.31
CA ALA A 43 -3.23 5.34 -0.31
C ALA A 43 -1.73 5.69 -0.35
N LEU A 44 -0.92 5.11 0.56
CA LEU A 44 0.53 5.26 0.59
C LEU A 44 1.24 4.49 -0.53
N CYS A 45 0.56 3.58 -1.24
CA CYS A 45 1.11 2.81 -2.37
C CYS A 45 1.45 3.66 -3.59
N ILE A 46 1.12 4.95 -3.59
CA ILE A 46 1.60 5.93 -4.57
C ILE A 46 3.00 6.51 -4.24
N LEU A 47 3.50 6.35 -3.01
CA LEU A 47 4.82 6.82 -2.60
C LEU A 47 6.01 6.19 -3.36
N PRO A 48 5.96 4.94 -3.85
CA PRO A 48 6.96 4.36 -4.75
C PRO A 48 7.22 5.19 -6.02
N PHE A 49 6.28 6.03 -6.44
CA PHE A 49 6.49 7.00 -7.51
C PHE A 49 7.61 8.00 -7.20
N PHE A 50 7.72 8.42 -5.94
CA PHE A 50 8.66 9.46 -5.50
C PHE A 50 9.96 8.90 -4.90
N THR A 51 9.91 7.76 -4.22
CA THR A 51 11.09 7.13 -3.62
C THR A 51 11.07 5.61 -3.75
N PRO A 52 12.15 4.98 -4.23
CA PRO A 52 12.24 3.52 -4.33
C PRO A 52 12.22 2.84 -2.95
N ALA A 53 12.54 3.57 -1.87
CA ALA A 53 12.51 3.06 -0.50
C ALA A 53 11.08 2.79 0.02
N ALA A 54 10.05 3.34 -0.65
CA ALA A 54 8.66 3.12 -0.26
C ALA A 54 8.22 1.67 -0.52
N VAL A 55 8.77 0.98 -1.53
CA VAL A 55 8.38 -0.41 -1.85
C VAL A 55 8.63 -1.36 -0.67
N PRO A 56 9.86 -1.46 -0.11
CA PRO A 56 10.08 -2.30 1.07
C PRO A 56 9.39 -1.74 2.33
N GLY A 57 9.23 -0.41 2.45
CA GLY A 57 8.53 0.21 3.57
C GLY A 57 7.05 -0.17 3.65
N LEU A 58 6.34 -0.14 2.52
CA LEU A 58 4.93 -0.52 2.43
C LEU A 58 4.73 -2.02 2.68
N PHE A 59 5.62 -2.87 2.15
CA PHE A 59 5.58 -4.31 2.40
C PHE A 59 5.69 -4.62 3.89
N VAL A 60 6.72 -4.07 4.56
CA VAL A 60 6.92 -4.27 6.00
C VAL A 60 5.77 -3.65 6.80
N GLY A 61 5.27 -2.48 6.38
CA GLY A 61 4.12 -1.83 6.98
C GLY A 61 2.85 -2.70 6.95
N CYS A 62 2.52 -3.26 5.78
CA CYS A 62 1.38 -4.14 5.59
C CYS A 62 1.51 -5.46 6.37
N LEU A 63 2.70 -6.07 6.35
CA LEU A 63 2.98 -7.28 7.12
C LEU A 63 2.81 -7.04 8.63
N LEU A 64 3.40 -5.96 9.15
CA LEU A 64 3.30 -5.60 10.57
C LEU A 64 1.87 -5.22 10.95
N SER A 65 1.17 -4.43 10.14
CA SER A 65 -0.20 -4.03 10.47
C SER A 65 -1.15 -5.21 10.52
N ASN A 66 -1.01 -6.14 9.58
CA ASN A 66 -1.85 -7.33 9.53
C ASN A 66 -1.55 -8.27 10.71
N LEU A 67 -0.28 -8.41 11.09
CA LEU A 67 0.12 -9.18 12.26
C LEU A 67 -0.40 -8.56 13.57
N LEU A 68 -0.29 -7.24 13.72
CA LEU A 68 -0.68 -6.52 14.94
C LEU A 68 -2.20 -6.40 15.10
N CYS A 69 -2.95 -6.31 14.00
CA CYS A 69 -4.41 -6.29 14.03
C CYS A 69 -5.04 -7.69 14.16
N GLY A 70 -4.23 -8.75 14.22
CA GLY A 70 -4.71 -10.14 14.34
C GLY A 70 -5.44 -10.63 13.08
N ALA A 71 -5.06 -10.13 11.90
CA ALA A 71 -5.60 -10.60 10.63
C ALA A 71 -5.20 -12.08 10.40
N MET A 72 -5.97 -12.76 9.55
CA MET A 72 -5.74 -14.19 9.30
C MET A 72 -4.34 -14.42 8.69
N PRO A 73 -3.60 -15.49 9.05
CA PRO A 73 -2.22 -15.68 8.58
C PRO A 73 -2.08 -15.69 7.05
N LEU A 74 -3.10 -16.15 6.34
CA LEU A 74 -3.17 -16.08 4.89
C LEU A 74 -3.25 -14.63 4.37
N ASP A 75 -4.00 -13.74 5.02
CA ASP A 75 -4.07 -12.30 4.66
C ASP A 75 -2.79 -11.54 5.04
N VAL A 76 -2.10 -11.96 6.10
CA VAL A 76 -0.77 -11.43 6.43
C VAL A 76 0.22 -11.70 5.29
N VAL A 77 0.26 -12.94 4.78
CA VAL A 77 1.21 -13.34 3.73
C VAL A 77 0.79 -12.84 2.36
N PHE A 78 -0.43 -13.15 1.92
CA PHE A 78 -0.88 -12.78 0.59
C PHE A 78 -1.24 -11.30 0.46
N GLY A 79 -1.74 -10.66 1.51
CA GLY A 79 -1.98 -9.22 1.53
C GLY A 79 -0.68 -8.43 1.41
N SER A 80 0.36 -8.81 2.17
CA SER A 80 1.67 -8.15 2.05
C SER A 80 2.32 -8.41 0.68
N LEU A 81 2.20 -9.62 0.12
CA LEU A 81 2.64 -9.92 -1.25
C LEU A 81 1.87 -9.09 -2.31
N ALA A 82 0.55 -8.93 -2.14
CA ALA A 82 -0.27 -8.10 -3.03
C ALA A 82 0.20 -6.63 -3.01
N THR A 83 0.40 -6.07 -1.81
CA THR A 83 0.94 -4.72 -1.63
C THR A 83 2.35 -4.60 -2.22
N LEU A 84 3.21 -5.63 -2.09
CA LEU A 84 4.55 -5.64 -2.68
C LEU A 84 4.50 -5.61 -4.21
N ILE A 85 3.67 -6.46 -4.82
CA ILE A 85 3.46 -6.51 -6.28
C ILE A 85 2.87 -5.18 -6.76
N GLY A 86 1.90 -4.64 -6.04
CA GLY A 86 1.28 -3.35 -6.31
C GLY A 86 2.27 -2.19 -6.25
N ALA A 87 3.11 -2.14 -5.20
CA ALA A 87 4.13 -1.13 -5.02
C ALA A 87 5.26 -1.25 -6.06
N ALA A 88 5.68 -2.47 -6.41
CA ALA A 88 6.66 -2.73 -7.46
C ALA A 88 6.12 -2.34 -8.84
N GLY A 89 4.86 -2.68 -9.13
CA GLY A 89 4.16 -2.26 -10.36
C GLY A 89 4.03 -0.75 -10.44
N SER A 90 3.67 -0.09 -9.34
CA SER A 90 3.61 1.38 -9.23
C SER A 90 4.96 2.03 -9.52
N TRP A 91 6.05 1.45 -9.01
CA TRP A 91 7.41 1.90 -9.28
C TRP A 91 7.81 1.70 -10.76
N TYR A 92 7.43 0.59 -11.38
CA TYR A 92 7.71 0.32 -12.79
C TYR A 92 6.92 1.27 -13.72
N LEU A 93 5.65 1.54 -13.38
CA LEU A 93 4.76 2.45 -14.11
C LEU A 93 4.97 3.93 -13.76
N ARG A 94 6.05 4.30 -13.05
CA ARG A 94 6.36 5.69 -12.69
C ARG A 94 6.47 6.67 -13.86
N LYS A 95 6.52 6.18 -15.11
CA LYS A 95 6.48 7.03 -16.31
C LYS A 95 5.08 7.57 -16.63
N HIS A 96 4.02 6.91 -16.19
CA HIS A 96 2.63 7.30 -16.45
C HIS A 96 1.88 7.57 -15.14
N LYS A 97 1.81 8.85 -14.75
CA LYS A 97 1.24 9.34 -13.48
C LYS A 97 -0.11 8.73 -13.10
N TRP A 98 -1.00 8.54 -14.07
CA TRP A 98 -2.36 8.05 -13.84
C TRP A 98 -2.44 6.52 -13.76
N CYS A 99 -1.43 5.82 -14.28
CA CYS A 99 -1.39 4.37 -14.27
C CYS A 99 -0.72 3.81 -13.00
N VAL A 100 -0.08 4.65 -12.18
CA VAL A 100 0.58 4.24 -10.92
C VAL A 100 -0.41 3.59 -9.95
N CYS A 101 -1.67 4.02 -9.96
CA CYS A 101 -2.72 3.50 -9.10
C CYS A 101 -3.28 2.15 -9.56
N ILE A 102 -3.09 1.78 -10.84
CA ILE A 102 -3.71 0.59 -11.43
C ILE A 102 -3.10 -0.71 -10.88
N PRO A 103 -1.76 -0.90 -10.84
CA PRO A 103 -1.16 -2.10 -10.28
C PRO A 103 -1.57 -2.44 -8.84
N PRO A 104 -1.57 -1.50 -7.86
CA PRO A 104 -1.97 -1.83 -6.50
C PRO A 104 -3.47 -2.13 -6.39
N ILE A 105 -4.34 -1.38 -7.08
CA ILE A 105 -5.79 -1.67 -7.13
C ILE A 105 -6.03 -3.07 -7.71
N MET A 106 -5.39 -3.42 -8.83
CA MET A 106 -5.55 -4.74 -9.45
C MET A 106 -4.99 -5.85 -8.56
N ALA A 107 -3.81 -5.68 -7.99
CA ALA A 107 -3.19 -6.68 -7.12
C ALA A 107 -4.04 -6.95 -5.88
N ASN A 108 -4.49 -5.92 -5.18
CA ASN A 108 -5.33 -6.06 -3.98
C ASN A 108 -6.72 -6.61 -4.32
N THR A 109 -7.38 -6.09 -5.37
CA THR A 109 -8.74 -6.54 -5.76
C THR A 109 -8.77 -7.99 -6.27
N ILE A 110 -7.67 -8.49 -6.85
CA ILE A 110 -7.59 -9.88 -7.34
C ILE A 110 -7.12 -10.83 -6.23
N ILE A 111 -6.13 -10.44 -5.42
CA ILE A 111 -5.49 -11.36 -4.46
C ILE A 111 -6.30 -11.46 -3.16
N ILE A 112 -6.78 -10.35 -2.60
CA ILE A 112 -7.44 -10.32 -1.28
C ILE A 112 -8.74 -11.16 -1.25
N PRO A 113 -9.63 -11.13 -2.27
CA PRO A 113 -10.85 -11.93 -2.25
C PRO A 113 -10.62 -13.44 -2.33
N TRP A 114 -9.54 -13.86 -3.00
CA TRP A 114 -9.12 -15.26 -3.02
C TRP A 114 -8.57 -15.73 -1.68
N VAL A 115 -7.89 -14.84 -0.97
CA VAL A 115 -7.38 -15.09 0.38
C VAL A 115 -8.52 -15.24 1.38
N LEU A 116 -9.50 -14.35 1.32
CA LEU A 116 -10.72 -14.45 2.14
C LEU A 116 -11.47 -15.75 1.89
N ARG A 117 -11.57 -16.19 0.63
CA ARG A 117 -12.18 -17.48 0.27
C ARG A 117 -11.49 -18.66 0.96
N TYR A 118 -10.17 -18.75 0.83
CA TYR A 118 -9.41 -19.88 1.38
C TYR A 118 -9.24 -19.82 2.90
N ALA A 119 -9.27 -18.62 3.49
CA ALA A 119 -9.03 -18.40 4.91
C ALA A 119 -10.32 -18.43 5.75
N TYR A 120 -11.42 -17.88 5.25
CA TYR A 120 -12.68 -17.73 6.00
C TYR A 120 -13.78 -18.74 5.60
N GLY A 121 -13.61 -19.53 4.54
CA GLY A 121 -14.51 -20.65 4.22
C GLY A 121 -15.94 -20.27 3.79
N SER A 122 -16.21 -18.99 3.51
CA SER A 122 -17.53 -18.51 3.07
C SER A 122 -17.66 -18.56 1.54
N GLU A 123 -18.29 -19.61 1.01
CA GLU A 123 -18.45 -19.82 -0.44
C GLU A 123 -19.39 -18.79 -1.12
N ASP A 124 -20.27 -18.12 -0.37
CA ASP A 124 -21.37 -17.31 -0.96
C ASP A 124 -21.07 -15.81 -1.16
N MET A 125 -19.95 -15.29 -0.64
CA MET A 125 -19.69 -13.84 -0.61
C MET A 125 -18.50 -13.38 -1.45
N ILE A 126 -17.94 -14.22 -2.33
CA ILE A 126 -16.74 -13.86 -3.12
C ILE A 126 -17.01 -12.65 -4.02
N LEU A 127 -18.12 -12.64 -4.76
CA LEU A 127 -18.44 -11.51 -5.64
C LEU A 127 -18.72 -10.24 -4.83
N MET A 128 -19.39 -10.38 -3.69
CA MET A 128 -19.68 -9.25 -2.80
C MET A 128 -18.40 -8.70 -2.17
N ALA A 129 -17.48 -9.56 -1.71
CA ALA A 129 -16.18 -9.17 -1.18
C ALA A 129 -15.27 -8.56 -2.26
N MET A 130 -15.27 -9.11 -3.48
CA MET A 130 -14.55 -8.52 -4.62
C MET A 130 -15.08 -7.11 -4.95
N VAL A 131 -16.39 -6.93 -4.91
CA VAL A 131 -17.02 -5.62 -5.18
C VAL A 131 -16.76 -4.64 -4.05
N THR A 132 -16.90 -5.05 -2.79
CA THR A 132 -16.68 -4.15 -1.65
C THR A 132 -15.22 -3.78 -1.49
N VAL A 133 -14.29 -4.75 -1.59
CA VAL A 133 -12.84 -4.50 -1.60
C VAL A 133 -12.45 -3.65 -2.80
N GLY A 134 -12.97 -3.97 -4.00
CA GLY A 134 -12.68 -3.20 -5.22
C GLY A 134 -13.12 -1.74 -5.11
N ILE A 135 -14.32 -1.48 -4.57
CA ILE A 135 -14.79 -0.12 -4.30
C ILE A 135 -13.89 0.56 -3.25
N GLY A 136 -13.52 -0.17 -2.19
CA GLY A 136 -12.65 0.33 -1.15
C GLY A 136 -11.27 0.75 -1.68
N GLU A 137 -10.63 -0.10 -2.48
CA GLU A 137 -9.33 0.16 -3.11
C GLU A 137 -9.42 1.31 -4.13
N ILE A 138 -10.49 1.40 -4.92
CA ILE A 138 -10.71 2.51 -5.85
C ILE A 138 -10.84 3.84 -5.09
N LEU A 139 -11.54 3.85 -3.96
CA LEU A 139 -11.66 5.04 -3.12
C LEU A 139 -10.32 5.37 -2.42
N ALA A 140 -9.61 4.36 -1.91
CA ALA A 140 -8.40 4.56 -1.13
C ALA A 140 -7.24 4.99 -2.03
N ILE A 141 -6.97 4.27 -3.11
CA ILE A 141 -5.85 4.56 -4.00
C ILE A 141 -6.27 5.57 -5.07
N GLY A 142 -7.43 5.37 -5.70
CA GLY A 142 -7.89 6.21 -6.80
C GLY A 142 -8.28 7.62 -6.37
N VAL A 143 -8.91 7.80 -5.20
CA VAL A 143 -9.28 9.13 -4.69
C VAL A 143 -8.23 9.66 -3.70
N LEU A 144 -7.98 8.97 -2.59
CA LEU A 144 -7.03 9.47 -1.58
C LEU A 144 -5.59 9.42 -2.10
N GLY A 145 -5.17 8.31 -2.72
CA GLY A 145 -3.84 8.16 -3.29
C GLY A 145 -3.54 9.18 -4.40
N ASN A 146 -4.49 9.45 -5.30
CA ASN A 146 -4.30 10.47 -6.35
C ASN A 146 -4.29 11.90 -5.78
N THR A 147 -5.10 12.18 -4.75
CA THR A 147 -5.05 13.47 -4.03
C THR A 147 -3.70 13.66 -3.35
N LEU A 148 -3.18 12.59 -2.74
CA LEU A 148 -1.86 12.54 -2.13
C LEU A 148 -0.76 12.70 -3.19
N LEU A 149 -0.93 12.15 -4.39
CA LEU A 149 -0.01 12.31 -5.52
C LEU A 149 0.07 13.77 -5.98
N ILE A 150 -1.07 14.42 -6.21
CA ILE A 150 -1.15 15.82 -6.66
C ILE A 150 -0.54 16.77 -5.62
N THR A 151 -0.85 16.53 -4.34
CA THR A 151 -0.31 17.36 -3.25
C THR A 151 1.20 17.17 -3.11
N LEU A 152 1.70 15.93 -3.07
CA LEU A 152 3.14 15.67 -3.00
C LEU A 152 3.89 16.08 -4.26
N GLU A 153 3.28 16.05 -5.44
CA GLU A 153 3.91 16.56 -6.66
C GLU A 153 4.25 18.05 -6.54
N ARG A 154 3.35 18.84 -5.92
CA ARG A 154 3.59 20.26 -5.66
C ARG A 154 4.75 20.50 -4.70
N TYR A 155 5.00 19.57 -3.77
CA TYR A 155 6.08 19.65 -2.78
C TYR A 155 7.28 18.75 -3.09
N LYS A 156 7.33 18.11 -4.27
CA LYS A 156 8.35 17.11 -4.59
C LYS A 156 9.78 17.65 -4.49
N ASN A 157 9.97 18.92 -4.85
CA ASN A 157 11.26 19.60 -4.84
C ASN A 157 11.74 19.93 -3.42
N LEU A 158 10.84 19.97 -2.44
CA LEU A 158 11.15 20.24 -1.03
C LEU A 158 11.37 18.93 -0.26
N VAL A 159 10.55 17.91 -0.52
CA VAL A 159 10.56 16.64 0.23
C VAL A 159 11.55 15.63 -0.37
N PHE A 160 11.71 15.59 -1.69
CA PHE A 160 12.55 14.60 -2.39
C PHE A 160 13.79 15.22 -3.07
N ARG A 161 14.31 16.34 -2.52
CA ARG A 161 15.39 17.18 -3.09
C ARG A 161 16.74 16.48 -3.33
N GLN A 162 16.87 15.16 -3.21
CA GLN A 162 18.14 14.43 -3.41
C GLN A 162 18.00 13.04 -4.05
N GLN A 163 17.28 12.85 -5.16
CA GLN A 163 17.49 11.66 -6.00
C GLN A 163 17.39 11.91 -7.51
N ALA A 164 17.64 13.16 -7.95
CA ALA A 164 17.96 13.45 -9.35
C ALA A 164 19.47 13.67 -9.47
N ALA A 165 20.20 12.58 -9.68
CA ALA A 165 21.54 12.57 -10.25
C ALA A 165 21.58 11.42 -11.24
#